data_AF-A0A2X0MQZ9-F1
#
_entry.id   AF-A0A2X0MQZ9-F1
#
_cell.length_a   1.000
_cell.length_b   1.000
_cell.length_c   1.000
_cell.angle_alpha   90.00
_cell.angle_beta   90.00
_cell.angle_gamma   90.00
#
_symmetry.space_group_name_H-M   'P 1'
#
loop_
_entity.id
_entity.type
_entity.pdbx_description
1 polymer ?
#
loop_
_entity_poly.entity_id
_entity_poly.type
_entity_poly.pdbx_seq_one_letter_code
_entity_poly.pdbx_strand_id
1 'polypeptide(L)'
;MGRELKKLVFLLTNWSELLPLAKFAHNNSFHLSIGASPFYVTRGYHPRLEVSLHDSFVTNVSKNLQHLRSVQETTRKQILQAQETQARFANL
;
A
#
# COMPACT_ATOMS: atom_id res chain seq x y z
N MET A 1 2.61 -16.40 25.62
CA MET A 1 1.43 -17.21 25.25
C MET A 1 0.12 -16.41 25.12
N GLY A 2 -0.10 -15.30 25.85
CA GLY A 2 -1.40 -14.60 25.86
C GLY A 2 -1.73 -13.63 24.70
N ARG A 3 -0.77 -13.24 23.84
CA ARG A 3 -1.05 -12.34 22.69
C ARG A 3 -1.65 -13.06 21.48
N GLU A 4 -1.20 -14.28 21.22
CA GLU A 4 -1.71 -15.11 20.12
C GLU A 4 -3.14 -15.58 20.39
N LEU A 5 -3.45 -15.94 21.64
CA LEU A 5 -4.81 -16.28 22.06
C LEU A 5 -5.78 -15.09 21.90
N LYS A 6 -5.35 -13.87 22.22
CA LYS A 6 -6.18 -12.67 22.01
C LYS A 6 -6.40 -12.35 20.54
N LYS A 7 -5.41 -12.56 19.67
CA LYS A 7 -5.57 -12.44 18.21
C LYS A 7 -6.55 -13.47 17.66
N LEU A 8 -6.42 -14.73 18.08
CA LEU A 8 -7.29 -15.81 17.62
C LEU A 8 -8.74 -15.59 18.08
N VAL A 9 -8.96 -15.19 19.33
CA VAL A 9 -10.30 -14.87 19.84
C VAL A 9 -10.89 -13.66 19.11
N PHE A 10 -10.10 -12.62 18.85
CA PHE A 10 -10.54 -11.45 18.08
C PHE A 10 -10.97 -11.81 16.66
N LEU A 11 -10.17 -12.63 15.95
CA LEU A 11 -10.45 -13.09 14.58
C LEU A 11 -11.69 -14.00 14.49
N LEU A 12 -11.98 -14.76 15.54
CA LEU A 12 -13.14 -15.66 15.60
C LEU A 12 -14.45 -14.92 15.88
N THR A 13 -14.43 -13.79 16.60
CA THR A 13 -15.64 -13.04 16.96
C THR A 13 -16.03 -11.96 15.96
N ASN A 14 -15.10 -11.43 15.16
CA ASN A 14 -15.36 -10.35 14.18
C ASN A 14 -15.41 -10.83 12.71
N TRP A 15 -15.57 -12.14 12.49
CA TRP A 15 -15.50 -12.73 11.15
C TRP A 15 -16.44 -12.07 10.12
N SER A 16 -17.65 -11.69 10.56
CA SER A 16 -18.66 -11.04 9.71
C SER A 16 -18.24 -9.63 9.29
N GLU A 17 -17.59 -8.89 10.19
CA GLU A 17 -17.04 -7.55 9.91
C GLU A 17 -15.83 -7.60 8.98
N LEU A 18 -15.03 -8.67 9.07
CA LEU A 18 -13.87 -8.88 8.22
C LEU A 18 -14.21 -9.46 6.84
N LEU A 19 -15.39 -10.06 6.67
CA LEU A 19 -15.79 -10.73 5.44
C LEU A 19 -15.70 -9.86 4.18
N PRO A 20 -16.13 -8.58 4.18
CA PRO A 20 -15.98 -7.70 3.02
C PRO A 20 -14.50 -7.50 2.63
N LEU A 21 -13.63 -7.33 3.62
CA LEU A 21 -12.19 -7.14 3.39
C LEU A 21 -11.52 -8.42 2.88
N ALA A 22 -11.87 -9.57 3.46
CA ALA A 22 -11.37 -10.86 3.00
C ALA A 22 -11.79 -11.14 1.55
N LYS A 23 -13.05 -10.85 1.21
CA LYS A 23 -13.56 -10.97 -0.17
C LYS A 23 -12.82 -10.05 -1.13
N PHE A 24 -12.60 -8.80 -0.73
CA PHE A 24 -11.82 -7.85 -1.51
C PHE A 24 -10.39 -8.35 -1.75
N ALA A 25 -9.68 -8.77 -0.70
CA ALA A 25 -8.32 -9.26 -0.79
C ALA A 25 -8.23 -10.52 -1.67
N HIS A 26 -9.14 -11.47 -1.49
CA HIS A 26 -9.18 -12.70 -2.27
C HIS A 26 -9.42 -12.43 -3.76
N ASN A 27 -10.43 -11.62 -4.10
CA ASN A 27 -10.78 -11.33 -5.49
C ASN A 27 -9.73 -10.48 -6.24
N ASN A 28 -8.93 -9.70 -5.51
CA ASN A 28 -7.88 -8.85 -6.08
C ASN A 28 -6.48 -9.49 -6.03
N SER A 29 -6.34 -10.64 -5.36
CA SER A 29 -5.08 -11.37 -5.31
C SER A 29 -4.77 -12.05 -6.64
N PHE A 30 -3.48 -12.15 -6.97
CA PHE A 30 -3.01 -12.84 -8.16
C PHE A 30 -3.33 -14.33 -8.07
N HIS A 31 -3.94 -14.88 -9.11
CA HIS A 31 -4.26 -16.30 -9.19
C HIS A 31 -3.43 -16.97 -10.30
N LEU A 32 -2.55 -17.90 -9.92
CA LEU A 32 -1.55 -18.51 -10.83
C LEU A 32 -2.15 -19.12 -12.10
N SER A 33 -3.27 -19.85 -11.99
CA SER A 33 -3.91 -20.48 -13.15
C SER A 33 -4.60 -19.48 -14.09
N ILE A 34 -4.96 -18.30 -13.60
CA ILE A 34 -5.62 -17.24 -14.39
C ILE A 34 -4.56 -16.29 -14.98
N GLY A 35 -3.39 -16.19 -14.33
CA GLY A 35 -2.34 -15.23 -14.70
C GLY A 35 -2.68 -13.77 -14.36
N ALA A 36 -3.77 -13.55 -13.62
CA ALA A 36 -4.24 -12.23 -13.18
C ALA A 36 -5.16 -12.39 -11.95
N SER A 37 -5.65 -11.28 -11.40
CA SER A 37 -6.69 -11.35 -10.36
C SER A 37 -8.07 -11.65 -10.97
N PRO A 38 -8.91 -12.46 -10.30
CA PRO A 38 -10.29 -12.71 -10.75
C PRO A 38 -11.09 -11.42 -10.99
N PHE A 39 -10.88 -10.39 -10.16
CA PHE A 39 -11.50 -9.08 -10.37
C PHE A 39 -11.08 -8.45 -11.70
N TYR A 40 -9.78 -8.44 -12.00
CA TYR A 40 -9.28 -7.84 -13.23
C TYR A 40 -9.84 -8.53 -14.47
N VAL A 41 -9.87 -9.86 -14.49
CA VAL A 41 -10.40 -10.62 -15.64
C VAL A 41 -11.89 -10.37 -15.85
N THR A 42 -12.67 -10.17 -14.80
CA THR A 42 -14.11 -9.95 -14.90
C THR A 42 -14.53 -8.50 -15.10
N ARG A 43 -13.69 -7.53 -14.71
CA ARG A 43 -14.01 -6.10 -14.74
C ARG A 43 -13.18 -5.28 -15.73
N GLY A 44 -12.01 -5.78 -16.14
CA GLY A 44 -11.10 -5.10 -17.05
C GLY A 44 -10.25 -3.98 -16.41
N TYR A 45 -10.32 -3.80 -15.09
CA TYR A 45 -9.52 -2.80 -14.36
C TYR A 45 -9.19 -3.28 -12.94
N HIS A 46 -8.17 -2.70 -12.31
CA HIS A 46 -7.89 -2.91 -10.89
C HIS A 46 -8.62 -1.87 -10.05
N PRO A 47 -9.30 -2.24 -8.96
CA PRO A 47 -10.03 -1.30 -8.14
C PRO A 47 -9.04 -0.33 -7.49
N ARG A 48 -9.33 0.96 -7.61
CA ARG A 48 -8.57 1.99 -6.89
C ARG A 48 -9.04 1.98 -5.45
N LEU A 49 -8.15 1.61 -4.53
CA LEU A 49 -8.43 1.70 -3.11
C LEU A 49 -8.23 3.15 -2.68
N GLU A 50 -9.32 3.93 -2.65
CA GLU A 50 -9.34 5.23 -1.99
C GLU A 50 -9.44 5.01 -0.49
N VAL A 51 -8.32 4.68 0.15
CA VAL A 51 -8.24 4.69 1.61
C VAL A 51 -8.19 6.15 2.05
N SER A 52 -9.32 6.68 2.54
CA SER A 52 -9.22 7.78 3.50
C SER A 52 -8.61 7.18 4.76
N LEU A 53 -7.30 7.37 4.95
CA LEU A 53 -6.65 7.06 6.22
C LEU A 53 -7.28 8.00 7.26
N HIS A 54 -8.37 7.57 7.89
CA HIS A 54 -8.83 8.23 9.12
C HIS A 54 -7.72 8.07 10.15
N ASP A 55 -7.41 9.18 10.82
CA ASP A 55 -6.33 9.27 11.81
C ASP A 55 -6.44 8.12 12.80
N SER A 56 -5.60 7.11 12.64
CA SER A 56 -5.37 6.15 13.70
C SER A 56 -4.66 6.90 14.83
N PHE A 57 -5.10 6.72 16.08
CA PHE A 57 -4.48 7.26 17.30
C PHE A 57 -3.03 6.78 17.56
N VAL A 58 -2.36 6.23 16.55
CA VAL A 58 -0.95 5.88 16.60
C VAL A 58 -0.16 7.17 16.39
N THR A 59 0.35 7.73 17.50
CA THR A 59 1.09 9.00 17.62
C THR A 59 2.29 9.16 16.66
N ASN A 60 2.68 8.10 15.96
CA ASN A 60 3.82 8.08 15.05
C ASN A 60 3.45 8.17 13.55
N VAL A 61 2.16 8.03 13.18
CA VAL A 61 1.77 8.02 11.75
C VAL A 61 2.03 9.38 11.11
N SER A 62 1.62 10.47 11.74
CA SER A 62 1.81 11.82 11.20
C SER A 62 3.29 12.19 11.07
N LYS A 63 4.12 11.78 12.05
CA LYS A 63 5.58 11.99 12.02
C LYS A 63 6.23 11.18 10.90
N ASN A 64 5.87 9.91 10.76
CA ASN A 64 6.37 9.05 9.69
C ASN A 64 5.96 9.57 8.31
N LEU A 65 4.72 10.07 8.17
CA LEU A 65 4.23 10.66 6.91
C LEU A 65 4.92 11.98 6.56
N GLN A 66 5.22 12.83 7.55
CA GLN A 66 6.00 14.04 7.33
C GLN A 66 7.44 13.71 6.93
N HIS A 67 8.06 12.74 7.62
CA HIS A 67 9.40 12.27 7.28
C HIS A 67 9.44 11.69 5.85
N LEU A 68 8.48 10.84 5.50
CA LEU A 68 8.38 10.25 4.18
C LEU A 68 8.24 11.32 3.08
N ARG A 69 7.39 12.33 3.31
CA ARG A 69 7.25 13.47 2.37
C ARG A 69 8.56 14.22 2.18
N SER A 70 9.27 14.51 3.28
CA SER A 70 10.57 15.19 3.23
C SER A 70 11.63 14.39 2.46
N VAL A 71 11.69 13.08 2.69
CA VAL A 71 12.58 12.17 1.95
C VAL A 71 12.22 12.18 0.46
N GLN A 72 10.95 12.05 0.10
CA GLN A 72 10.49 12.08 -1.29
C GLN A 72 10.85 13.38 -2.00
N GLU A 73 10.62 14.54 -1.37
CA GLU A 73 10.98 15.84 -1.94
C GLU A 73 12.48 15.97 -2.16
N THR A 74 13.27 15.51 -1.19
CA THR A 74 14.73 15.52 -1.28
C THR A 74 15.22 14.62 -2.41
N THR A 75 14.73 13.39 -2.49
CA THR A 75 15.06 12.45 -3.57
C THR A 75 14.70 13.02 -4.94
N ARG A 76 13.53 13.66 -5.07
CA ARG A 76 13.12 14.28 -6.34
C ARG A 76 14.09 15.38 -6.78
N LYS A 77 14.53 16.23 -5.86
CA LYS A 77 15.53 17.28 -6.15
C LYS A 77 16.86 16.68 -6.59
N GLN A 78 17.32 15.65 -5.88
CA GLN A 78 18.59 14.97 -6.19
C GLN A 78 18.57 14.31 -7.57
N ILE A 79 17.46 13.65 -7.93
CA ILE A 79 17.28 13.05 -9.26
C ILE A 79 17.36 14.11 -10.35
N LEU A 80 16.65 15.24 -10.20
CA LEU A 80 16.69 16.32 -11.19
C LEU A 80 18.09 16.91 -11.36
N GLN A 81 18.80 17.12 -10.25
CA GLN A 81 20.17 17.62 -10.28
C GLN A 81 21.13 16.63 -10.97
N ALA A 82 20.98 15.33 -10.68
CA ALA A 82 21.77 14.28 -11.32
C ALA A 82 21.50 14.24 -12.83
N GLN A 83 20.24 14.34 -13.26
CA GLN A 83 19.86 14.39 -14.66
C GLN A 83 20.48 15.60 -15.40
N GLU A 84 20.42 16.80 -14.79
CA GLU A 84 21.04 17.98 -15.37
C GLU A 84 22.56 17.83 -15.50
N THR A 85 23.20 17.29 -14.47
CA THR A 85 24.64 17.03 -14.45
C THR A 85 25.03 16.05 -15.56
N GLN A 86 24.32 14.92 -15.66
CA GLN A 86 24.54 13.92 -16.70
C GLN A 86 24.35 14.51 -18.10
N ALA A 87 23.30 15.31 -18.32
CA ALA A 87 23.06 15.98 -19.60
C ALA A 87 24.17 16.97 -19.97
N ARG A 88 24.74 17.69 -19.01
CA ARG A 88 25.88 18.60 -19.26
C ARG A 88 27.13 17.84 -19.71
N PHE A 89 27.42 16.67 -19.13
CA PHE A 89 28.60 15.89 -19.49
C PHE A 89 28.41 14.97 -20.71
N ALA A 90 27.17 14.56 -21.03
CA ALA A 90 26.88 13.74 -22.20
C ALA A 90 26.86 14.53 -23.53
N ASN A 91 26.77 15.85 -23.45
CA ASN A 91 26.79 16.76 -24.61
C ASN A 91 28.15 17.45 -24.84
N LEU A 92 29.22 16.94 -24.21
CA LEU A 92 30.63 17.25 -24.50
C LEU A 92 31.22 16.17 -25.41
#